data_AF-A0A498NAE3-F1
#
_entry.id   AF-A0A498NAE3-F1
#
_cell.length_a   1.000
_cell.length_b   1.000
_cell.length_c   1.000
_cell.angle_alpha   90.00
_cell.angle_beta   90.00
_cell.angle_gamma   90.00
#
_symmetry.space_group_name_H-M   'P 1'
#
loop_
_entity.id
_entity.type
_entity.pdbx_description
1 polymer ?
#
loop_
_entity_poly.entity_id
_entity_poly.type
_entity_poly.pdbx_seq_one_letter_code
_entity_poly.pdbx_strand_id
1 'polypeptide(L)'
;MLSRLVLVSGHSLKNSGSFGACLVQASRSFHQSSQSLAPVPPLPEKGGKVRHGIFPEELFTLLYPKTGVTGPYMLGTGLLLYMLSKEIYVINHETFAAASIGAVVIYGIKKFGPSVAAFADKINEDKVAKAQEVKDQAMASLAQGIEDEKKEQWRVEGRHMLFDAKRNNVAMLLETNYRERLHMVTNEVKKRLDFQVELQNLHRRMEQEHMVNWVEQSVIKSITPQQEKESIAKCIADLKVLAKTTQARATV
;
A
#
# COMPACT_ATOMS: atom_id res chain seq x y z
N MET A 1 2.46 -11.24 -51.64
CA MET A 1 3.47 -11.85 -52.53
C MET A 1 4.85 -11.53 -51.96
N LEU A 2 5.49 -12.53 -51.32
CA LEU A 2 6.95 -12.78 -51.20
C LEU A 2 7.86 -11.71 -50.55
N SER A 3 8.86 -12.00 -49.71
CA SER A 3 9.26 -13.17 -48.91
C SER A 3 10.45 -12.77 -48.01
N ARG A 4 10.76 -13.66 -47.07
CA ARG A 4 11.77 -13.62 -45.97
C ARG A 4 13.25 -13.49 -46.39
N LEU A 5 14.08 -13.02 -45.43
CA LEU A 5 15.48 -13.44 -45.15
C LEU A 5 15.84 -12.88 -43.75
N VAL A 6 15.65 -13.57 -42.61
CA VAL A 6 16.52 -14.59 -41.98
C VAL A 6 18.00 -14.51 -42.37
N LEU A 7 18.83 -13.98 -41.46
CA LEU A 7 20.22 -14.41 -41.28
C LEU A 7 20.46 -14.67 -39.79
N VAL A 8 20.48 -15.96 -39.46
CA VAL A 8 21.12 -16.50 -38.26
C VAL A 8 22.57 -16.76 -38.62
N SER A 9 23.49 -16.27 -37.79
CA SER A 9 24.85 -16.79 -37.69
C SER A 9 25.17 -16.85 -36.20
N GLY A 10 25.07 -18.04 -35.62
CA GLY A 10 25.55 -18.32 -34.28
C GLY A 10 27.05 -18.57 -34.29
N HIS A 11 27.73 -18.10 -33.23
CA HIS A 11 28.91 -18.80 -32.75
C HIS A 11 28.57 -19.44 -31.40
N SER A 12 28.41 -20.76 -31.46
CA SER A 12 28.52 -21.66 -30.32
C SER A 12 29.97 -21.63 -29.82
N LEU A 13 30.18 -21.20 -28.58
CA LEU A 13 31.34 -21.60 -27.80
C LEU A 13 30.84 -22.05 -26.42
N LYS A 14 30.57 -23.34 -26.38
CA LYS A 14 30.38 -24.14 -25.18
C LYS A 14 31.74 -24.20 -24.47
N ASN A 15 31.87 -23.56 -23.31
CA ASN A 15 32.89 -23.97 -22.35
C ASN A 15 32.26 -24.05 -20.96
N SER A 16 32.26 -25.27 -20.45
CA SER A 16 31.92 -25.69 -19.10
C SER A 16 32.92 -25.13 -18.09
N GLY A 17 32.44 -24.45 -17.05
CA GLY A 17 33.22 -24.08 -15.87
C GLY A 17 32.31 -23.50 -14.80
N SER A 18 32.26 -24.14 -13.64
CA SER A 18 31.33 -23.85 -12.56
C SER A 18 31.84 -22.76 -11.61
N PHE A 19 30.90 -21.93 -11.11
CA PHE A 19 30.93 -21.15 -9.86
C PHE A 19 32.08 -20.15 -9.60
N GLY A 20 31.70 -18.89 -9.36
CA GLY A 20 32.52 -17.89 -8.68
C GLY A 20 31.80 -16.54 -8.65
N ALA A 21 31.48 -16.06 -7.45
CA ALA A 21 30.63 -14.91 -7.20
C ALA A 21 31.15 -13.58 -7.78
N CYS A 22 30.20 -12.70 -8.14
CA CYS A 22 30.31 -11.24 -8.15
C CYS A 22 31.55 -10.65 -8.86
N LEU A 23 31.44 -10.51 -10.17
CA LEU A 23 32.09 -9.40 -10.89
C LEU A 23 31.18 -9.03 -12.05
N VAL A 24 30.42 -7.95 -11.86
CA VAL A 24 29.77 -7.26 -12.98
C VAL A 24 30.92 -6.76 -13.85
N GLN A 25 31.27 -7.56 -14.86
CA GLN A 25 32.17 -7.13 -15.92
C GLN A 25 31.37 -6.13 -16.75
N ALA A 26 31.36 -4.87 -16.29
CA ALA A 26 30.90 -3.75 -17.07
C ALA A 26 31.72 -3.77 -18.35
N SER A 27 31.08 -4.15 -19.45
CA SER A 27 31.61 -3.98 -20.79
C SER A 27 32.10 -2.55 -20.88
N ARG A 28 33.43 -2.35 -20.92
CA ARG A 28 34.01 -1.06 -21.32
C ARG A 28 33.54 -0.82 -22.75
N SER A 29 32.42 -0.13 -22.88
CA SER A 29 31.97 0.42 -24.14
C SER A 29 33.11 1.29 -24.66
N PHE A 30 33.64 0.90 -25.80
CA PHE A 30 34.67 1.62 -26.52
C PHE A 30 34.31 3.11 -26.62
N HIS A 31 35.28 3.95 -26.28
CA HIS A 31 35.30 5.40 -26.40
C HIS A 31 34.86 5.88 -27.80
N GLN A 32 33.56 6.05 -28.02
CA GLN A 32 33.00 6.88 -29.10
C GLN A 32 31.73 7.65 -28.68
N SER A 33 31.41 7.71 -27.38
CA SER A 33 30.44 8.69 -26.89
C SER A 33 31.06 10.09 -26.96
N SER A 34 30.42 11.02 -27.65
CA SER A 34 30.84 12.42 -27.74
C SER A 34 31.28 12.93 -26.36
N GLN A 35 32.53 13.40 -26.25
CA GLN A 35 33.14 13.83 -24.97
C GLN A 35 32.36 14.94 -24.25
N SER A 36 31.35 15.55 -24.89
CA SER A 36 30.50 16.58 -24.31
C SER A 36 29.50 16.10 -23.25
N LEU A 37 29.34 14.78 -23.07
CA LEU A 37 28.39 14.19 -22.11
C LEU A 37 29.06 13.64 -20.84
N ALA A 38 30.37 13.77 -20.71
CA ALA A 38 31.07 13.36 -19.50
C ALA A 38 30.71 14.31 -18.34
N PRO A 39 30.46 13.79 -17.12
CA PRO A 39 30.29 14.63 -15.94
C PRO A 39 31.52 15.52 -15.74
N VAL A 40 31.35 16.83 -15.88
CA VAL A 40 32.40 17.82 -15.62
C VAL A 40 32.45 18.06 -14.10
N PRO A 41 33.64 18.21 -13.51
CA PRO A 41 33.74 18.62 -12.10
C PRO A 41 32.97 19.93 -11.86
N PRO A 42 32.34 20.10 -10.69
CA PRO A 42 31.65 21.34 -10.36
C PRO A 42 32.63 22.51 -10.34
N LEU A 43 32.13 23.70 -10.68
CA LEU A 43 32.93 24.91 -10.59
C LEU A 43 33.25 25.22 -9.11
N PRO A 44 34.44 25.74 -8.81
CA PRO A 44 34.75 26.20 -7.46
C PRO A 44 33.83 27.36 -7.06
N GLU A 45 33.34 27.36 -5.82
CA GLU A 45 32.38 28.36 -5.33
C GLU A 45 32.96 29.79 -5.28
N LYS A 46 34.28 29.92 -5.11
CA LYS A 46 34.97 31.21 -5.02
C LYS A 46 36.14 31.25 -5.99
N GLY A 47 36.21 32.34 -6.76
CA GLY A 47 37.36 32.65 -7.61
C GLY A 47 38.58 33.13 -6.82
N GLY A 48 39.71 33.23 -7.50
CA GLY A 48 40.94 33.80 -6.95
C GLY A 48 40.74 35.26 -6.51
N LYS A 49 41.35 35.62 -5.38
CA LYS A 49 41.24 36.98 -4.84
C LYS A 49 42.08 37.96 -5.66
N VAL A 50 41.50 39.14 -5.96
CA VAL A 50 42.15 40.21 -6.73
C VAL A 50 42.14 41.51 -5.93
N ARG A 51 43.30 42.18 -5.83
CA ARG A 51 43.42 43.52 -5.23
C ARG A 51 43.34 44.60 -6.31
N HIS A 52 42.71 45.73 -5.97
CA HIS A 52 42.54 46.90 -6.85
C HIS A 52 41.87 46.60 -8.20
N GLY A 53 41.15 45.48 -8.31
CA GLY A 53 40.39 45.06 -9.50
C GLY A 53 41.22 44.40 -10.61
N ILE A 54 42.55 44.60 -10.65
CA ILE A 54 43.40 44.16 -11.77
C ILE A 54 44.51 43.20 -11.31
N PHE A 55 45.05 43.37 -10.10
CA PHE A 55 46.24 42.63 -9.67
C PHE A 55 45.85 41.40 -8.81
N PRO A 56 46.19 40.18 -9.23
CA PRO A 56 45.87 38.97 -8.46
C PRO A 56 46.65 38.91 -7.15
N GLU A 57 46.05 38.37 -6.08
CA GLU A 57 46.70 38.18 -4.78
C GLU A 57 47.93 37.27 -4.87
N GLU A 58 47.97 36.39 -5.87
CA GLU A 58 49.11 35.49 -6.12
C GLU A 58 50.41 36.26 -6.36
N LEU A 59 50.35 37.41 -7.05
CA LEU A 59 51.52 38.26 -7.28
C LEU A 59 52.02 38.90 -5.97
N PHE A 60 51.10 39.27 -5.07
CA PHE A 60 51.45 39.78 -3.75
C PHE A 60 52.07 38.67 -2.90
N THR A 61 51.54 37.45 -2.97
CA THR A 61 52.03 36.28 -2.23
C THR A 61 53.44 35.89 -2.70
N LEU A 62 53.72 35.98 -4.00
CA LEU A 62 55.03 35.70 -4.58
C LEU A 62 56.12 36.67 -4.07
N LEU A 63 55.79 37.96 -3.96
CA LEU A 63 56.73 39.01 -3.57
C LEU A 63 56.83 39.20 -2.04
N TYR A 64 55.84 38.72 -1.29
CA TYR A 64 55.76 38.80 0.17
C TYR A 64 57.02 38.31 0.90
N PRO A 65 57.59 37.11 0.62
CA PRO A 65 58.75 36.61 1.35
C PRO A 65 60.04 37.42 1.14
N LYS A 66 60.10 38.26 0.09
CA LYS A 66 61.31 39.04 -0.26
C LYS A 66 61.20 40.51 0.10
N THR A 67 60.01 41.08 -0.01
CA THR A 67 59.80 42.53 0.02
C THR A 67 58.67 42.96 0.96
N GLY A 68 58.06 42.00 1.68
CA GLY A 68 56.95 42.25 2.60
C GLY A 68 55.68 42.71 1.88
N VAL A 69 54.71 43.22 2.65
CA VAL A 69 53.42 43.70 2.12
C VAL A 69 53.61 44.91 1.21
N THR A 70 54.57 45.79 1.52
CA THR A 70 54.82 47.04 0.80
C THR A 70 55.53 46.84 -0.53
N GLY A 71 56.23 45.72 -0.71
CA GLY A 71 57.01 45.42 -1.90
C GLY A 71 56.26 45.58 -3.22
N PRO A 72 55.13 44.89 -3.44
CA PRO A 72 54.33 45.03 -4.66
C PRO A 72 53.82 46.46 -4.89
N TYR A 73 53.51 47.19 -3.81
CA TYR A 73 53.06 48.58 -3.90
C TYR A 73 54.20 49.52 -4.33
N MET A 74 55.40 49.33 -3.77
CA MET A 74 56.60 50.09 -4.14
C MET A 74 57.07 49.76 -5.56
N LEU A 75 56.91 48.50 -5.98
CA LEU A 75 57.15 48.09 -7.37
C LEU A 75 56.18 48.81 -8.31
N GLY A 76 54.89 48.82 -7.99
CA GLY A 76 53.86 49.49 -8.80
C GLY A 76 54.10 50.99 -8.93
N THR A 77 54.37 51.69 -7.83
CA THR A 77 54.66 53.13 -7.86
C THR A 77 56.00 53.44 -8.55
N GLY A 78 57.02 52.61 -8.33
CA GLY A 78 58.32 52.72 -8.99
C GLY A 78 58.23 52.51 -10.50
N LEU A 79 57.45 51.52 -10.97
CA LEU A 79 57.20 51.27 -12.38
C LEU A 79 56.48 52.46 -13.03
N LEU A 80 55.46 53.01 -12.38
CA LEU A 80 54.73 54.18 -12.87
C LEU A 80 55.66 55.39 -13.00
N LEU A 81 56.47 55.69 -11.98
CA LEU A 81 57.42 56.80 -12.01
C LEU A 81 58.49 56.60 -13.09
N TYR A 82 58.95 55.36 -13.29
CA TYR A 82 59.89 55.01 -14.36
C TYR A 82 59.28 55.23 -15.75
N MET A 83 58.04 54.80 -15.97
CA MET A 83 57.33 55.00 -17.26
C MET A 83 57.15 56.48 -17.59
N LEU A 84 56.87 57.32 -16.60
CA LEU A 84 56.77 58.78 -16.78
C LEU A 84 58.16 59.41 -17.00
N SER A 85 59.17 59.03 -16.22
CA SER A 85 60.53 59.60 -16.31
C SER A 85 61.25 59.24 -17.61
N LYS A 86 60.94 58.11 -18.23
CA LYS A 86 61.50 57.68 -19.51
C LYS A 86 60.60 58.00 -20.70
N GLU A 87 59.52 58.76 -20.49
CA GLU A 87 58.53 59.12 -21.52
C GLU A 87 57.97 57.91 -22.28
N ILE A 88 58.03 56.71 -21.68
CA ILE A 88 57.38 55.51 -22.22
C ILE A 88 55.85 55.70 -22.18
N TYR A 89 55.38 56.49 -21.20
CA TYR A 89 54.01 56.98 -21.13
C TYR A 89 53.99 58.52 -21.20
N VAL A 90 53.61 59.06 -22.35
CA VAL A 90 53.53 60.51 -22.60
C VAL A 90 52.17 61.05 -22.15
N ILE A 91 52.16 62.12 -21.36
CA ILE A 91 50.93 62.78 -20.89
C ILE A 91 50.38 63.67 -22.02
N ASN A 92 49.32 63.19 -22.66
CA ASN A 92 48.56 63.86 -23.70
C ASN A 92 47.17 64.27 -23.22
N HIS A 93 46.43 65.01 -24.03
CA HIS A 93 45.02 65.32 -23.76
C HIS A 93 44.15 64.04 -23.62
N GLU A 94 44.51 62.96 -24.32
CA GLU A 94 43.86 61.65 -24.22
C GLU A 94 44.01 60.99 -22.84
N THR A 95 45.09 61.29 -22.12
CA THR A 95 45.37 60.74 -20.78
C THR A 95 44.35 61.23 -19.75
N PHE A 96 43.93 62.50 -19.88
CA PHE A 96 42.86 63.08 -19.07
C PHE A 96 41.49 62.48 -19.41
N ALA A 97 41.24 62.20 -20.69
CA ALA A 97 40.03 61.49 -21.11
C ALA A 97 39.99 60.04 -20.59
N ALA A 98 41.12 59.33 -20.63
CA ALA A 98 41.22 57.99 -20.07
C ALA A 98 40.97 57.97 -18.55
N ALA A 99 41.49 58.96 -17.81
CA ALA A 99 41.25 59.09 -16.38
C ALA A 99 39.78 59.34 -16.03
N SER A 100 39.07 60.17 -16.80
CA SER A 100 37.64 60.43 -16.58
C SER A 100 36.77 59.21 -16.92
N ILE A 101 37.07 58.50 -18.00
CA ILE A 101 36.40 57.24 -18.36
C ILE A 101 36.65 56.18 -17.27
N GLY A 102 37.89 56.04 -16.81
CA GLY A 102 38.25 55.12 -15.74
C GLY A 102 37.49 55.39 -14.44
N ALA A 103 37.33 56.66 -14.06
CA ALA A 103 36.55 57.06 -12.88
C ALA A 103 35.07 56.66 -12.99
N VAL A 104 34.46 56.87 -14.16
CA VAL A 104 33.06 56.47 -14.43
C VAL A 104 32.91 54.95 -14.37
N VAL A 105 33.85 54.19 -14.94
CA VAL A 105 33.84 52.72 -14.90
C VAL A 105 33.95 52.21 -13.46
N ILE A 106 34.87 52.75 -12.65
CA ILE A 106 35.01 52.38 -11.24
C ILE A 106 33.73 52.68 -10.46
N TYR A 107 33.13 53.84 -10.70
CA TYR A 107 31.86 54.21 -10.07
C TYR A 107 30.73 53.25 -10.46
N GLY A 108 30.62 52.93 -11.75
CA GLY A 108 29.63 51.98 -12.28
C GLY A 108 29.76 50.59 -11.66
N ILE A 109 30.98 50.05 -11.58
CA ILE A 109 31.25 48.74 -10.97
C ILE A 109 30.89 48.76 -9.47
N LYS A 110 31.28 49.80 -8.73
CA LYS A 110 30.99 49.88 -7.29
C LYS A 110 29.49 50.03 -7.00
N LYS A 111 28.75 50.76 -7.85
CA LYS A 111 27.32 51.05 -7.62
C LYS A 111 26.39 49.95 -8.13
N PHE A 112 26.64 49.42 -9.33
CA PHE A 112 25.78 48.44 -9.99
C PHE A 112 26.30 47.00 -9.92
N GLY A 113 27.54 46.78 -9.47
CA GLY A 113 28.13 45.45 -9.30
C GLY A 113 27.28 44.51 -8.44
N PRO A 114 26.86 44.90 -7.23
CA PRO A 114 26.03 44.04 -6.38
C PRO A 114 24.69 43.65 -7.01
N SER A 115 24.04 44.58 -7.71
CA SER A 115 22.77 44.29 -8.39
C SER A 115 22.92 43.33 -9.56
N VAL A 116 24.01 43.44 -10.33
CA VAL A 116 24.28 42.54 -11.46
C VAL A 116 24.68 41.15 -10.98
N ALA A 117 25.46 41.07 -9.90
CA ALA A 117 25.81 39.80 -9.26
C ALA A 117 24.56 39.06 -8.77
N ALA A 118 23.70 39.72 -7.98
CA ALA A 118 22.45 39.13 -7.50
C ALA A 118 21.51 38.70 -8.65
N PHE A 119 21.49 39.44 -9.77
CA PHE A 119 20.72 39.06 -10.95
C PHE A 119 21.29 37.81 -11.64
N ALA A 120 22.62 37.70 -11.76
CA ALA A 120 23.27 36.53 -12.33
C ALA A 120 23.05 35.28 -11.47
N ASP A 121 23.14 35.41 -10.14
CA ASP A 121 22.88 34.32 -9.19
C ASP A 121 21.43 33.85 -9.31
N LYS A 122 20.47 34.80 -9.36
CA LYS A 122 19.04 34.48 -9.54
C LYS A 122 18.76 33.69 -10.82
N ILE A 123 19.40 34.03 -11.94
CA ILE A 123 19.23 33.27 -13.19
C ILE A 123 19.70 31.82 -13.02
N ASN A 124 20.80 31.61 -12.30
CA ASN A 124 21.30 30.27 -12.05
C ASN A 124 20.38 29.48 -11.12
N GLU A 125 19.91 30.10 -10.04
CA GLU A 125 18.92 29.53 -9.11
C GLU A 125 17.63 29.15 -9.84
N ASP A 126 17.07 30.04 -10.67
CA ASP A 126 15.84 29.77 -11.43
C ASP A 126 16.00 28.59 -12.41
N LYS A 127 17.18 28.44 -13.03
CA LYS A 127 17.48 27.30 -13.91
C LYS A 127 17.54 25.99 -13.13
N VAL A 128 18.22 25.99 -11.99
CA VAL A 128 18.33 24.81 -11.12
C VAL A 128 16.97 24.45 -10.55
N ALA A 129 16.18 25.43 -10.09
CA ALA A 129 14.84 25.23 -9.56
C ALA A 129 13.90 24.61 -10.60
N LYS A 130 13.88 25.13 -11.84
CA LYS A 130 13.07 24.55 -12.92
C LYS A 130 13.50 23.13 -13.28
N ALA A 131 14.80 22.87 -13.33
CA ALA A 131 15.31 21.52 -13.61
C ALA A 131 14.91 20.54 -12.49
N GLN A 132 14.96 20.98 -11.24
CA GLN A 132 14.55 20.19 -10.09
C GLN A 132 13.04 19.96 -10.07
N GLU A 133 12.22 20.97 -10.36
CA GLU A 133 10.76 20.85 -10.46
C GLU A 133 10.36 19.82 -11.52
N VAL A 134 10.92 19.90 -12.73
CA VAL A 134 10.65 18.94 -13.81
C VAL A 134 11.05 17.52 -13.41
N LYS A 135 12.19 17.37 -12.75
CA LYS A 135 12.65 16.07 -12.23
C LYS A 135 11.67 15.53 -11.18
N ASP A 136 11.24 16.36 -10.23
CA ASP A 136 10.34 15.95 -9.16
C ASP A 136 8.95 15.59 -9.68
N GLN A 137 8.42 16.36 -10.64
CA GLN A 137 7.18 16.03 -11.35
C GLN A 137 7.29 14.71 -12.11
N ALA A 138 8.40 14.47 -12.82
CA ALA A 138 8.63 13.22 -13.53
C ALA A 138 8.73 12.02 -12.57
N MET A 139 9.46 12.17 -11.45
CA MET A 139 9.56 11.13 -10.43
C MET A 139 8.19 10.83 -9.80
N ALA A 140 7.38 11.84 -9.50
CA ALA A 140 6.03 11.68 -8.96
C ALA A 140 5.11 10.95 -9.95
N SER A 141 5.14 11.34 -11.24
CA SER A 141 4.36 10.69 -12.29
C SER A 141 4.75 9.22 -12.47
N LEU A 142 6.05 8.92 -12.45
CA LEU A 142 6.54 7.54 -12.52
C LEU A 142 6.16 6.71 -11.29
N ALA A 143 6.24 7.29 -10.09
CA ALA A 143 5.82 6.63 -8.86
C ALA A 143 4.31 6.31 -8.88
N GLN A 144 3.48 7.26 -9.32
CA GLN A 144 2.05 7.05 -9.49
C GLN A 144 1.74 5.95 -10.51
N GLY A 145 2.46 5.94 -11.64
CA GLY A 145 2.34 4.86 -12.64
C GLY A 145 2.67 3.48 -12.07
N ILE A 146 3.70 3.38 -11.21
CA ILE A 146 4.05 2.12 -10.54
C ILE A 146 2.94 1.68 -9.57
N GLU A 147 2.35 2.59 -8.82
CA GLU A 147 1.26 2.27 -7.90
C GLU A 147 0.00 1.78 -8.64
N ASP A 148 -0.32 2.41 -9.76
CA ASP A 148 -1.48 2.03 -10.56
C ASP A 148 -1.29 0.65 -11.22
N GLU A 149 -0.08 0.36 -11.72
CA GLU A 149 0.25 -0.97 -12.24
C GLU A 149 0.17 -2.06 -11.14
N LYS A 150 0.64 -1.77 -9.93
CA LYS A 150 0.49 -2.68 -8.78
C LYS A 150 -0.99 -2.95 -8.45
N LYS A 151 -1.85 -1.93 -8.52
CA LYS A 151 -3.30 -2.10 -8.33
C LYS A 151 -3.90 -2.98 -9.42
N GLU A 152 -3.47 -2.82 -10.67
CA GLU A 152 -3.92 -3.69 -11.76
C GLU A 152 -3.47 -5.14 -11.59
N GLN A 153 -2.21 -5.37 -11.19
CA GLN A 153 -1.72 -6.71 -10.87
C GLN A 153 -2.57 -7.36 -9.77
N TRP A 154 -2.84 -6.63 -8.68
CA TRP A 154 -3.73 -7.10 -7.61
C TRP A 154 -5.16 -7.40 -8.10
N ARG A 155 -5.72 -6.56 -8.99
CA ARG A 155 -7.03 -6.80 -9.61
C ARG A 155 -7.04 -8.08 -10.46
N VAL A 156 -5.97 -8.33 -11.21
CA VAL A 156 -5.81 -9.54 -12.03
C VAL A 156 -5.72 -10.79 -11.15
N GLU A 157 -4.94 -10.72 -10.06
CA GLU A 157 -4.90 -11.77 -9.05
C GLU A 157 -6.30 -12.04 -8.50
N GLY A 158 -7.10 -11.02 -8.15
CA GLY A 158 -8.48 -11.21 -7.67
C GLY A 158 -9.42 -11.96 -8.63
N ARG A 159 -9.14 -12.01 -9.93
CA ARG A 159 -10.01 -12.68 -10.92
C ARG A 159 -10.12 -14.19 -10.72
N HIS A 160 -9.05 -14.87 -10.28
CA HIS A 160 -9.12 -16.32 -10.05
C HIS A 160 -10.10 -16.65 -8.92
N MET A 161 -10.11 -15.85 -7.85
CA MET A 161 -11.01 -16.02 -6.72
C MET A 161 -12.48 -15.90 -7.15
N LEU A 162 -12.78 -14.98 -8.09
CA LEU A 162 -14.13 -14.84 -8.64
C LEU A 162 -14.56 -16.11 -9.40
N PHE A 163 -13.68 -16.69 -10.22
CA PHE A 163 -13.98 -17.92 -10.94
C PHE A 163 -14.13 -19.12 -10.02
N ASP A 164 -13.28 -19.23 -9.00
CA ASP A 164 -13.37 -20.31 -8.01
C ASP A 164 -14.64 -20.18 -7.16
N ALA A 165 -15.01 -18.98 -6.72
CA ALA A 165 -16.27 -18.74 -6.03
C ALA A 165 -17.48 -19.13 -6.89
N LYS A 166 -17.48 -18.81 -8.19
CA LYS A 166 -18.54 -19.23 -9.12
C LYS A 166 -18.60 -20.75 -9.27
N ARG A 167 -17.45 -21.41 -9.44
CA ARG A 167 -17.38 -22.88 -9.55
C ARG A 167 -17.92 -23.55 -8.29
N ASN A 168 -17.51 -23.07 -7.12
CA ASN A 168 -17.94 -23.60 -5.83
C ASN A 168 -19.44 -23.35 -5.58
N ASN A 169 -19.97 -22.19 -5.98
CA ASN A 169 -21.40 -21.91 -5.86
C ASN A 169 -22.24 -22.88 -6.71
N VAL A 170 -21.83 -23.13 -7.96
CA VAL A 170 -22.51 -24.12 -8.81
C VAL A 170 -22.45 -25.52 -8.20
N ALA A 171 -21.28 -25.94 -7.70
CA ALA A 171 -21.13 -27.24 -7.04
C ALA A 171 -22.03 -27.35 -5.79
N MET A 172 -22.08 -26.31 -4.96
CA MET A 172 -22.94 -26.26 -3.78
C MET A 172 -24.43 -26.33 -4.15
N LEU A 173 -24.87 -25.63 -5.19
CA LEU A 173 -26.26 -25.68 -5.66
C LEU A 173 -26.65 -27.07 -6.15
N LEU A 174 -25.75 -27.76 -6.85
CA LEU A 174 -25.98 -29.13 -7.32
C LEU A 174 -26.12 -30.10 -6.13
N GLU A 175 -25.22 -30.02 -5.15
CA GLU A 175 -25.29 -30.82 -3.92
C GLU A 175 -26.56 -30.53 -3.10
N THR A 176 -26.95 -29.26 -3.01
CA THR A 176 -28.16 -28.84 -2.29
C THR A 176 -29.40 -29.45 -2.95
N ASN A 177 -29.52 -29.34 -4.28
CA ASN A 177 -30.64 -29.93 -5.02
C ASN A 177 -30.67 -31.46 -4.89
N TYR A 178 -29.51 -32.11 -4.90
CA TYR A 178 -29.41 -33.56 -4.72
C TYR A 178 -29.91 -33.98 -3.33
N ARG A 179 -29.46 -33.30 -2.27
CA ARG A 179 -29.92 -33.57 -0.89
C ARG A 179 -31.40 -33.27 -0.70
N GLU A 180 -31.90 -32.19 -1.28
CA GLU A 180 -33.32 -31.84 -1.23
C GLU A 180 -34.19 -32.95 -1.84
N ARG A 181 -33.80 -33.50 -2.99
CA ARG A 181 -34.48 -34.65 -3.61
C ARG A 181 -34.47 -35.90 -2.72
N LEU A 182 -33.34 -36.21 -2.09
CA LEU A 182 -33.25 -37.33 -1.13
C LEU A 182 -34.13 -37.11 0.10
N HIS A 183 -34.11 -35.89 0.66
CA HIS A 183 -34.95 -35.53 1.80
C HIS A 183 -36.43 -35.59 1.45
N MET A 184 -36.83 -35.14 0.26
CA MET A 184 -38.20 -35.24 -0.23
C MET A 184 -38.68 -36.70 -0.25
N VAL A 185 -37.90 -37.60 -0.85
CA VAL A 185 -38.25 -39.03 -0.91
C VAL A 185 -38.32 -39.64 0.51
N THR A 186 -37.35 -39.30 1.36
CA THR A 186 -37.32 -39.79 2.75
C THR A 186 -38.54 -39.33 3.54
N ASN A 187 -38.91 -38.05 3.41
CA ASN A 187 -40.09 -37.48 4.07
C ASN A 187 -41.39 -38.10 3.55
N GLU A 188 -41.52 -38.32 2.24
CA GLU A 188 -42.69 -38.98 1.67
C GLU A 188 -42.84 -40.43 2.18
N VAL A 189 -41.76 -41.22 2.19
CA VAL A 189 -41.79 -42.59 2.73
C VAL A 189 -42.16 -42.57 4.22
N LYS A 190 -41.52 -41.69 5.00
CA LYS A 190 -41.83 -41.54 6.42
C LYS A 190 -43.30 -41.18 6.63
N LYS A 191 -43.85 -40.24 5.87
CA LYS A 191 -45.27 -39.84 5.95
C LYS A 191 -46.22 -41.02 5.72
N ARG A 192 -45.88 -41.94 4.81
CA ARG A 192 -46.68 -43.17 4.58
C ARG A 192 -46.61 -44.13 5.78
N LEU A 193 -45.42 -44.32 6.36
CA LEU A 193 -45.24 -45.17 7.54
C LEU A 193 -45.95 -44.57 8.76
N ASP A 194 -45.71 -43.29 9.03
CA ASP A 194 -46.34 -42.57 10.15
C ASP A 194 -47.86 -42.64 10.03
N PHE A 195 -48.42 -42.47 8.82
CA PHE A 195 -49.85 -42.65 8.60
C PHE A 195 -50.36 -44.04 8.97
N GLN A 196 -49.63 -45.12 8.63
CA GLN A 196 -50.02 -46.48 9.02
C GLN A 196 -49.95 -46.69 10.53
N VAL A 197 -48.91 -46.18 11.19
CA VAL A 197 -48.77 -46.25 12.65
C VAL A 197 -49.90 -45.49 13.35
N GLU A 198 -50.24 -44.29 12.87
CA GLU A 198 -51.35 -43.50 13.41
C GLU A 198 -52.70 -44.19 13.22
N LEU A 199 -52.93 -44.84 12.08
CA LEU A 199 -54.14 -45.66 11.88
C LEU A 199 -54.22 -46.82 12.88
N GLN A 200 -53.10 -47.50 13.15
CA GLN A 200 -53.05 -48.59 14.14
C GLN A 200 -53.30 -48.07 15.56
N ASN A 201 -52.70 -46.94 15.93
CA ASN A 201 -52.91 -46.31 17.22
C ASN A 201 -54.36 -45.84 17.39
N LEU A 202 -54.96 -45.27 16.34
CA LEU A 202 -56.36 -44.87 16.32
C LEU A 202 -57.27 -46.09 16.50
N HIS A 203 -57.02 -47.19 15.79
CA HIS A 203 -57.82 -48.41 15.92
C HIS A 203 -57.79 -48.95 17.35
N ARG A 204 -56.60 -49.10 17.94
CA ARG A 204 -56.43 -49.51 19.35
C ARG A 204 -57.15 -48.57 20.31
N ARG A 205 -57.10 -47.26 20.07
CA ARG A 205 -57.80 -46.27 20.89
C ARG A 205 -59.32 -46.44 20.79
N MET A 206 -59.86 -46.62 19.58
CA MET A 206 -61.30 -46.85 19.39
C MET A 206 -61.77 -48.16 20.04
N GLU A 207 -60.99 -49.23 19.91
CA GLU A 207 -61.25 -50.51 20.59
C GLU A 207 -61.26 -50.33 22.11
N GLN A 208 -60.27 -49.61 22.66
CA GLN A 208 -60.19 -49.33 24.09
C GLN A 208 -61.37 -48.47 24.57
N GLU A 209 -61.72 -47.40 23.86
CA GLU A 209 -62.88 -46.55 24.18
C GLU A 209 -64.18 -47.34 24.10
N HIS A 210 -64.37 -48.16 23.07
CA HIS A 210 -65.53 -49.02 22.95
C HIS A 210 -65.62 -50.04 24.08
N MET A 211 -64.51 -50.69 24.42
CA MET A 211 -64.42 -51.63 25.55
C MET A 211 -64.78 -50.95 26.87
N VAL A 212 -64.21 -49.77 27.16
CA VAL A 212 -64.50 -49.01 28.38
C VAL A 212 -65.99 -48.66 28.44
N ASN A 213 -66.55 -48.11 27.37
CA ASN A 213 -67.97 -47.76 27.30
C ASN A 213 -68.88 -48.99 27.45
N TRP A 214 -68.50 -50.12 26.85
CA TRP A 214 -69.27 -51.36 26.97
C TRP A 214 -69.22 -51.94 28.39
N VAL A 215 -68.05 -51.92 29.03
CA VAL A 215 -67.87 -52.34 30.43
C VAL A 215 -68.68 -51.42 31.35
N GLU A 216 -68.60 -50.11 31.18
CA GLU A 216 -69.38 -49.13 31.96
C GLU A 216 -70.89 -49.38 31.82
N GLN A 217 -71.39 -49.50 30.59
CA GLN A 217 -72.81 -49.78 30.36
C GLN A 217 -73.24 -51.14 30.92
N SER A 218 -72.40 -52.16 30.83
CA SER A 218 -72.69 -53.50 31.35
C SER A 218 -72.70 -53.51 32.88
N VAL A 219 -71.77 -52.78 33.52
CA VAL A 219 -71.75 -52.59 34.98
C VAL A 219 -73.01 -51.86 35.43
N ILE A 220 -73.37 -50.72 34.81
CA ILE A 220 -74.59 -49.98 35.14
C ILE A 220 -75.84 -50.86 34.99
N LYS A 221 -75.94 -51.65 33.91
CA LYS A 221 -77.07 -52.57 33.70
C LYS A 221 -77.10 -53.73 34.70
N SER A 222 -75.94 -54.21 35.16
CA SER A 222 -75.84 -55.32 36.12
C SER A 222 -76.17 -54.91 37.56
N ILE A 223 -76.07 -53.62 37.89
CA ILE A 223 -76.46 -53.08 39.19
C ILE A 223 -77.98 -53.17 39.29
N THR A 224 -78.47 -54.13 40.06
CA THR A 224 -79.90 -54.22 40.38
C THR A 224 -80.26 -53.21 41.46
N PRO A 225 -81.51 -52.67 41.48
CA PRO A 225 -81.95 -51.76 42.53
C PRO A 225 -81.90 -52.40 43.93
N GLN A 226 -81.84 -53.74 44.01
CA GLN A 226 -81.64 -54.47 45.25
C GLN A 226 -80.18 -54.41 45.73
N GLN A 227 -79.20 -54.56 44.82
CA GLN A 227 -77.78 -54.39 45.12
C GLN A 227 -77.43 -52.95 45.54
N GLU A 228 -78.09 -51.92 45.01
CA GLU A 228 -77.90 -50.54 45.47
C GLU A 228 -78.31 -50.39 46.94
N LYS A 229 -79.45 -50.97 47.33
CA LYS A 229 -79.92 -50.97 48.73
C LYS A 229 -78.96 -51.74 49.64
N GLU A 230 -78.47 -52.90 49.20
CA GLU A 230 -77.49 -53.69 49.96
C GLU A 230 -76.14 -52.95 50.09
N SER A 231 -75.72 -52.24 49.04
CA SER A 231 -74.52 -51.39 49.07
C SER A 231 -74.67 -50.22 50.04
N ILE A 232 -75.83 -49.55 50.05
CA ILE A 232 -76.15 -48.50 51.05
C ILE A 232 -76.16 -49.08 52.47
N ALA A 233 -76.75 -50.26 52.66
CA ALA A 233 -76.76 -50.94 53.95
C ALA A 233 -75.33 -51.29 54.41
N LYS A 234 -74.46 -51.72 53.49
CA LYS A 234 -73.03 -51.95 53.76
C LYS A 234 -72.31 -50.65 54.11
N CYS A 235 -72.54 -49.55 53.39
CA CYS A 235 -71.99 -48.24 53.75
C CYS A 235 -72.43 -47.78 55.14
N ILE A 236 -73.69 -48.01 55.53
CA ILE A 236 -74.20 -47.73 56.88
C ILE A 236 -73.51 -48.64 57.90
N ALA A 237 -73.28 -49.91 57.57
CA ALA A 237 -72.54 -50.83 58.44
C ALA A 237 -71.09 -50.37 58.63
N ASP A 238 -70.40 -49.99 57.55
CA ASP A 238 -69.01 -49.50 57.59
C ASP A 238 -68.91 -48.19 58.38
N LEU A 239 -69.88 -47.26 58.21
CA LEU A 239 -69.97 -46.05 59.03
C LEU A 239 -70.25 -46.36 60.49
N LYS A 240 -71.11 -47.34 60.82
CA LYS A 240 -71.34 -47.79 62.20
C LYS A 240 -70.08 -48.40 62.81
N VAL A 241 -69.30 -49.14 62.04
CA VAL A 241 -68.01 -49.70 62.49
C VAL A 241 -67.02 -48.56 62.75
N LEU A 242 -66.89 -47.60 61.83
CA LEU A 242 -66.04 -46.41 62.03
C LEU A 242 -66.48 -45.58 63.24
N ALA A 243 -67.79 -45.39 63.43
CA ALA A 243 -68.38 -44.66 64.57
C ALA A 243 -68.16 -45.37 65.91
N LYS A 244 -68.33 -46.70 65.97
CA LYS A 244 -68.00 -47.49 67.16
C LYS A 244 -66.51 -47.41 67.49
N THR A 245 -65.66 -47.46 66.47
CA THR A 245 -64.21 -47.32 66.64
C THR A 245 -63.83 -45.94 67.17
N THR A 246 -64.53 -44.88 66.76
CA THR A 246 -64.32 -43.52 67.29
C THR A 246 -64.88 -43.34 68.70
N GLN A 247 -66.05 -43.89 69.03
CA GLN A 247 -66.62 -43.84 70.38
C GLN A 247 -65.81 -44.65 71.40
N ALA A 248 -65.31 -45.84 71.03
CA ALA A 248 -64.41 -46.62 71.87
C ALA A 248 -63.08 -45.89 72.17
N ARG A 249 -62.70 -44.94 71.31
CA ARG A 249 -61.53 -44.07 71.48
C ARG A 249 -61.78 -42.86 72.38
N ALA A 250 -63.04 -42.49 72.62
CA ALA A 250 -63.43 -41.31 73.40
C ALA A 250 -63.83 -41.64 74.86
N THR A 251 -63.99 -42.92 75.21
CA THR A 251 -64.32 -43.41 76.56
C THR A 251 -63.10 -43.99 77.31
N VAL A 252 -61.89 -43.68 76.85
CA VAL A 252 -60.60 -43.83 77.56
C VAL A 252 -60.07 -42.42 77.80
#